data_AF-A0A2K1ELV9-F1
#
_entry.id   AF-A0A2K1ELV9-F1
#
_cell.length_a   1.000
_cell.length_b   1.000
_cell.length_c   1.000
_cell.angle_alpha   90.00
_cell.angle_beta   90.00
_cell.angle_gamma   90.00
#
_symmetry.space_group_name_H-M   'P 1'
#
loop_
_entity.id
_entity.type
_entity.pdbx_description
1 polymer ?
#
loop_
_entity_poly.entity_id
_entity_poly.type
_entity_poly.pdbx_seq_one_letter_code
_entity_poly.pdbx_strand_id
1 'polypeptide(L)'
;MRFQYSFQKVVDLKTNEKSQAEWLLSSAVGQLQAEEQTLTQLVGERNRVISAIQKAAEDCAPLSTIQELQAYVNHLDQCITRKHRDVQYAQQNVQSKQTVLTDKMLDEQVWLKAREKANVKFQQEMLLREQNELDEMASVRFAMKAR
;
A
#
# COMPACT_ATOMS: atom_id res chain seq x y z
N MET A 1 18.59 -17.27 -30.05
CA MET A 1 19.24 -16.64 -28.87
C MET A 1 18.17 -16.25 -27.85
N ARG A 2 18.42 -16.39 -26.54
CA ARG A 2 17.47 -15.98 -25.48
C ARG A 2 17.82 -14.55 -25.00
N PHE A 3 16.81 -13.70 -24.84
CA PHE A 3 16.99 -12.34 -24.31
C PHE A 3 17.53 -12.39 -22.86
N GLN A 4 18.60 -11.65 -22.61
CA GLN A 4 19.18 -11.47 -21.27
C GLN A 4 19.26 -9.98 -20.98
N TYR A 5 18.52 -9.53 -19.96
CA TYR A 5 18.52 -8.13 -19.56
C TYR A 5 19.61 -7.85 -18.52
N SER A 6 20.54 -6.97 -18.85
CA SER A 6 21.69 -6.65 -17.99
C SER A 6 21.32 -6.12 -16.61
N PHE A 7 20.14 -5.51 -16.47
CA PHE A 7 19.65 -4.94 -15.20
C PHE A 7 18.53 -5.76 -14.56
N GLN A 8 18.40 -7.06 -14.87
CA GLN A 8 17.33 -7.90 -14.29
C GLN A 8 17.34 -7.88 -12.75
N LYS A 9 18.53 -7.96 -12.12
CA LYS A 9 18.65 -7.87 -10.66
C LYS A 9 18.13 -6.55 -10.07
N VAL A 10 18.23 -5.45 -10.82
CA VAL A 10 17.72 -4.13 -10.38
C VAL A 10 16.20 -4.12 -10.44
N VAL A 11 15.60 -4.72 -11.48
CA VAL A 11 14.15 -4.88 -11.59
C VAL A 11 13.63 -5.72 -10.42
N ASP A 12 14.27 -6.86 -10.14
CA ASP A 12 13.86 -7.75 -9.05
C ASP A 12 13.94 -7.04 -7.68
N LEU A 13 15.01 -6.26 -7.46
CA LEU A 13 15.14 -5.44 -6.25
C LEU A 13 13.99 -4.42 -6.13
N LYS A 14 13.62 -3.75 -7.22
CA LYS A 14 12.55 -2.75 -7.22
C LYS A 14 11.18 -3.35 -6.98
N THR A 15 10.90 -4.53 -7.53
CA THR A 15 9.68 -5.28 -7.21
C THR A 15 9.63 -5.66 -5.73
N ASN A 16 10.76 -6.12 -5.15
CA ASN A 16 10.83 -6.43 -3.73
C ASN A 16 10.63 -5.19 -2.82
N GLU A 17 11.23 -4.05 -3.18
CA GLU A 17 11.02 -2.77 -2.45
C GLU A 17 9.55 -2.35 -2.43
N LYS A 18 8.84 -2.52 -3.55
CA LYS A 18 7.40 -2.28 -3.63
C LYS A 18 6.64 -3.23 -2.72
N SER A 19 6.87 -4.54 -2.81
CA SER A 19 6.18 -5.51 -1.95
C SER A 19 6.42 -5.26 -0.47
N GLN A 20 7.61 -4.80 -0.10
CA GLN A 20 7.90 -4.37 1.27
C GLN A 20 7.08 -3.13 1.66
N ALA A 21 6.97 -2.13 0.77
CA ALA A 21 6.14 -0.95 1.00
C ALA A 21 4.64 -1.29 1.12
N GLU A 22 4.14 -2.24 0.33
CA GLU A 22 2.77 -2.76 0.42
C GLU A 22 2.52 -3.39 1.79
N TRP A 23 3.44 -4.24 2.27
CA TRP A 23 3.33 -4.87 3.58
C TRP A 23 3.30 -3.84 4.73
N LEU A 24 4.17 -2.82 4.66
CA LEU A 24 4.20 -1.73 5.63
C LEU A 24 2.89 -0.92 5.63
N LEU A 25 2.31 -0.66 4.45
CA LEU A 25 1.02 0.01 4.34
C LEU A 25 -0.10 -0.85 4.93
N SER A 26 -0.16 -2.14 4.62
CA SER A 26 -1.16 -3.05 5.20
C SER A 26 -1.06 -3.10 6.73
N SER A 27 0.14 -3.12 7.29
CA SER A 27 0.35 -3.06 8.73
C SER A 27 -0.16 -1.74 9.34
N ALA A 28 0.15 -0.60 8.71
CA ALA A 28 -0.32 0.71 9.16
C ALA A 28 -1.86 0.84 9.11
N VAL A 29 -2.49 0.30 8.06
CA VAL A 29 -3.96 0.25 7.95
C VAL A 29 -4.57 -0.61 9.06
N GLY A 30 -3.97 -1.76 9.36
CA GLY A 30 -4.41 -2.62 10.46
C GLY A 30 -4.34 -1.91 11.82
N GLN A 31 -3.29 -1.12 12.06
CA GLN A 31 -3.18 -0.30 13.26
C GLN A 31 -4.28 0.77 13.33
N LEU A 32 -4.51 1.50 12.23
CA LEU A 32 -5.58 2.49 12.17
C LEU A 32 -6.95 1.87 12.49
N GLN A 33 -7.27 0.71 11.91
CA GLN A 33 -8.52 0.01 12.17
C GLN A 33 -8.67 -0.38 13.65
N ALA A 34 -7.59 -0.86 14.30
CA ALA A 34 -7.62 -1.20 15.71
C ALA A 34 -7.87 0.02 16.61
N GLU A 35 -7.27 1.17 16.26
CA GLU A 35 -7.47 2.44 16.96
C GLU A 35 -8.92 2.94 16.81
N GLU A 36 -9.48 2.89 15.61
CA GLU A 36 -10.86 3.27 15.31
C GLU A 36 -11.89 2.35 15.99
N GLN A 37 -11.61 1.05 16.08
CA GLN A 37 -12.45 0.10 16.80
C GLN A 37 -12.49 0.42 18.29
N THR A 38 -11.33 0.70 18.90
CA THR A 38 -11.24 1.04 20.31
C THR A 38 -11.95 2.38 20.60
N LEU A 39 -11.82 3.37 19.72
CA LEU A 39 -12.56 4.62 19.82
C LEU A 39 -14.08 4.37 19.79
N THR A 40 -14.54 3.52 18.86
CA THR A 40 -15.95 3.15 18.74
C THR A 40 -16.47 2.48 20.02
N GLN A 41 -15.66 1.60 20.63
CA GLN A 41 -15.99 0.97 21.92
C GLN A 41 -16.13 2.00 23.04
N LEU A 42 -15.19 2.94 23.16
CA LEU A 42 -15.23 4.01 24.18
C LEU A 42 -16.47 4.89 24.03
N VAL A 43 -16.82 5.28 22.80
CA VAL A 43 -18.03 6.07 22.52
C VAL A 43 -19.29 5.26 22.85
N GLY A 44 -19.30 3.98 22.50
CA GLY A 44 -20.39 3.06 22.83
C GLY A 44 -20.58 2.92 24.35
N GLU A 45 -19.48 2.77 25.09
CA GLU A 45 -19.50 2.71 26.55
C GLU A 45 -20.00 4.01 27.18
N ARG A 46 -19.50 5.15 26.73
CA ARG A 46 -19.96 6.47 27.17
C ARG A 46 -21.48 6.61 27.02
N ASN A 47 -22.02 6.23 25.86
CA ASN A 47 -23.45 6.30 25.60
C ASN A 47 -24.25 5.39 26.54
N ARG A 48 -23.73 4.18 26.83
CA ARG A 48 -24.35 3.27 27.82
C ARG A 48 -24.41 3.89 29.21
N VAL A 49 -23.33 4.54 29.66
CA VAL A 49 -23.27 5.19 30.97
C VAL A 49 -24.23 6.38 31.04
N ILE A 50 -24.34 7.17 29.98
CA ILE A 50 -25.32 8.28 29.90
C ILE A 50 -26.75 7.75 30.00
N SER A 51 -27.08 6.66 29.31
CA SER A 51 -28.38 6.01 29.45
C SER A 51 -28.61 5.45 30.87
N ALA A 52 -27.55 4.97 31.54
CA ALA A 52 -27.64 4.54 32.94
C ALA A 52 -27.92 5.71 33.89
N ILE A 53 -27.32 6.89 33.64
CA ILE A 53 -27.61 8.12 34.39
C ILE A 53 -29.09 8.51 34.25
N GLN A 54 -29.62 8.47 33.02
CA GLN A 54 -31.04 8.78 32.76
C GLN A 54 -31.97 7.83 33.54
N LYS A 55 -31.71 6.52 33.48
CA LYS A 55 -32.48 5.53 34.26
C LYS A 55 -32.37 5.75 35.77
N ALA A 56 -31.17 5.99 36.28
CA ALA A 56 -30.97 6.27 37.70
C ALA A 56 -31.74 7.53 38.16
N ALA A 57 -31.83 8.55 37.29
CA ALA A 57 -32.64 9.73 37.56
C ALA A 57 -34.15 9.44 37.57
N GLU A 58 -34.64 8.62 36.63
CA GLU A 58 -36.04 8.15 36.60
C GLU A 58 -36.39 7.31 37.84
N ASP A 59 -35.47 6.46 38.30
CA ASP A 59 -35.63 5.59 39.45
C ASP A 59 -35.42 6.30 40.82
N CYS A 60 -35.26 7.63 40.82
CA CYS A 60 -35.02 8.44 42.02
C CYS A 60 -33.80 7.95 42.83
N ALA A 61 -32.75 7.51 42.14
CA ALA A 61 -31.52 7.05 42.76
C ALA A 61 -30.83 8.16 43.58
N PRO A 62 -30.01 7.80 44.57
CA PRO A 62 -29.24 8.76 45.34
C PRO A 62 -28.36 9.66 44.45
N LEU A 63 -28.28 10.94 44.80
CA LEU A 63 -27.46 11.91 44.07
C LEU A 63 -25.99 11.48 43.96
N SER A 64 -25.44 10.81 44.98
CA SER A 64 -24.07 10.28 44.97
C SER A 64 -23.83 9.30 43.81
N THR A 65 -24.78 8.40 43.54
CA THR A 65 -24.69 7.45 42.43
C THR A 65 -24.69 8.14 41.08
N ILE A 66 -25.52 9.18 40.92
CA ILE A 66 -25.55 9.99 39.69
C ILE A 66 -24.22 10.73 39.50
N GLN A 67 -23.66 11.29 40.58
CA GLN A 67 -22.36 11.98 40.55
C GLN A 67 -21.20 11.05 40.17
N GLU A 68 -21.17 9.82 40.69
CA GLU A 68 -20.17 8.82 40.33
C GLU A 68 -20.22 8.45 38.85
N LEU A 69 -21.42 8.21 38.31
CA LEU A 69 -21.60 7.94 36.89
C LEU A 69 -21.19 9.14 36.03
N GLN A 70 -21.51 10.36 36.45
CA GLN A 70 -21.10 11.59 35.77
C GLN A 70 -19.57 11.73 35.74
N ALA A 71 -18.89 11.43 36.85
CA ALA A 71 -17.43 11.43 36.92
C ALA A 71 -16.82 10.40 35.96
N TYR A 72 -17.45 9.22 35.84
CA TYR A 72 -17.02 8.20 34.88
C TYR A 72 -17.20 8.66 33.42
N VAL A 73 -18.31 9.31 33.07
CA VAL A 73 -18.50 9.92 31.74
C VAL A 73 -17.40 10.94 31.43
N ASN A 74 -17.05 11.80 32.39
CA ASN A 74 -15.97 12.77 32.22
C ASN A 74 -14.61 12.09 31.98
N HIS A 75 -14.34 10.97 32.65
CA HIS A 75 -13.15 10.18 32.39
C HIS A 75 -13.15 9.58 30.98
N LEU A 76 -14.27 8.99 30.55
CA LEU A 76 -14.43 8.46 29.20
C LEU A 76 -14.26 9.55 28.13
N ASP A 77 -14.76 10.75 28.35
CA ASP A 77 -14.59 11.90 27.45
C ASP A 77 -13.11 12.29 27.27
N GLN A 78 -12.33 12.24 28.35
CA GLN A 78 -10.88 12.47 28.27
C GLN A 78 -10.18 11.34 27.49
N CYS A 79 -10.57 10.09 27.71
CA CYS A 79 -10.05 8.94 26.98
C CYS A 79 -10.38 9.01 25.48
N ILE A 80 -11.62 9.34 25.13
CA ILE A 80 -12.08 9.55 23.75
C ILE A 80 -11.28 10.66 23.07
N THR A 81 -11.07 11.78 23.77
CA THR A 81 -10.28 12.90 23.24
C THR A 81 -8.84 12.49 22.94
N ARG A 82 -8.21 11.70 23.81
CA ARG A 82 -6.86 11.16 23.57
C ARG A 82 -6.87 10.20 22.39
N LYS A 83 -7.82 9.26 22.37
CA LYS A 83 -7.93 8.24 21.31
C LYS A 83 -8.19 8.85 19.93
N HIS A 84 -8.94 9.96 19.86
CA HIS A 84 -9.08 10.72 18.62
C HIS A 84 -7.74 11.22 18.07
N ARG A 85 -6.82 11.67 18.93
CA ARG A 85 -5.48 12.06 18.50
C ARG A 85 -4.68 10.85 18.00
N ASP A 86 -4.79 9.71 18.69
CA ASP A 86 -4.12 8.48 18.28
C ASP A 86 -4.60 8.01 16.90
N VAL A 87 -5.91 8.07 16.64
CA VAL A 87 -6.49 7.82 15.31
C VAL A 87 -5.94 8.80 14.27
N GLN A 88 -5.85 10.09 14.57
CA GLN A 88 -5.28 11.08 13.65
C GLN A 88 -3.81 10.77 13.31
N TYR A 89 -3.00 10.40 14.30
CA TYR A 89 -1.61 9.98 14.07
C TYR A 89 -1.52 8.72 13.21
N ALA A 90 -2.39 7.73 13.47
CA ALA A 90 -2.45 6.50 12.68
C ALA A 90 -2.86 6.80 11.22
N GLN A 91 -3.83 7.70 11.00
CA GLN A 91 -4.23 8.16 9.67
C GLN A 91 -3.08 8.84 8.93
N GLN A 92 -2.34 9.72 9.61
CA GLN A 92 -1.18 10.39 9.03
C GLN A 92 -0.08 9.38 8.66
N ASN A 93 0.14 8.36 9.49
CA ASN A 93 1.09 7.29 9.19
C ASN A 93 0.66 6.50 7.94
N VAL A 94 -0.62 6.12 7.82
CA VAL A 94 -1.16 5.44 6.62
C VAL A 94 -0.92 6.29 5.38
N GLN A 95 -1.23 7.59 5.44
CA GLN A 95 -1.01 8.51 4.32
C GLN A 95 0.48 8.58 3.93
N SER A 96 1.38 8.67 4.91
CA SER A 96 2.83 8.64 4.67
C SER A 96 3.28 7.35 3.99
N LYS A 97 2.80 6.18 4.44
CA LYS A 97 3.13 4.89 3.81
C LYS A 97 2.56 4.77 2.40
N GLN A 98 1.38 5.34 2.15
CA GLN A 98 0.77 5.37 0.82
C GLN A 98 1.59 6.22 -0.17
N THR A 99 2.11 7.37 0.26
CA THR A 99 3.05 8.16 -0.55
C THR A 99 4.30 7.35 -0.89
N VAL A 100 4.92 6.70 0.10
CA VAL A 100 6.11 5.87 -0.12
C VAL A 100 5.83 4.73 -1.10
N LEU A 101 4.69 4.04 -0.97
CA LEU A 101 4.31 2.98 -1.91
C LEU A 101 4.15 3.53 -3.33
N THR A 102 3.52 4.70 -3.48
CA THR A 102 3.32 5.34 -4.78
C THR A 102 4.65 5.64 -5.47
N ASP A 103 5.64 6.17 -4.73
CA ASP A 103 6.98 6.42 -5.25
C ASP A 103 7.68 5.12 -5.68
N LYS A 104 7.56 4.05 -4.87
CA LYS A 104 8.14 2.73 -5.20
C LYS A 104 7.49 2.08 -6.42
N MET A 105 6.18 2.26 -6.59
CA MET A 105 5.46 1.79 -7.78
C MET A 105 5.91 2.53 -9.03
N LEU A 106 6.12 3.85 -8.95
CA LEU A 106 6.62 4.63 -10.07
C LEU A 106 8.03 4.18 -10.47
N ASP A 107 8.93 4.03 -9.50
CA ASP A 107 10.26 3.49 -9.70
C ASP A 107 10.22 2.13 -10.43
N GLU A 108 9.43 1.17 -9.92
CA GLU A 108 9.27 -0.15 -10.54
C GLU A 108 8.81 -0.03 -12.01
N GLN A 109 7.80 0.81 -12.28
CA GLN A 109 7.29 1.01 -13.63
C GLN A 109 8.34 1.53 -14.60
N VAL A 110 9.20 2.47 -14.17
CA VAL A 110 10.30 2.98 -15.00
C VAL A 110 11.24 1.85 -15.40
N TRP A 111 11.61 0.98 -14.44
CA TRP A 111 12.50 -0.16 -14.70
C TRP A 111 11.88 -1.24 -15.58
N LEU A 112 10.58 -1.52 -15.40
CA LEU A 112 9.85 -2.45 -16.26
C LEU A 112 9.76 -1.94 -17.70
N LYS A 113 9.46 -0.65 -17.89
CA LYS A 113 9.45 -0.01 -19.23
C LYS A 113 10.83 -0.02 -19.88
N ALA A 114 11.90 0.21 -19.12
CA ALA A 114 13.26 0.12 -19.63
C ALA A 114 13.60 -1.30 -20.11
N ARG A 115 13.21 -2.33 -19.36
CA ARG A 115 13.37 -3.73 -19.74
C ARG A 115 12.59 -4.07 -21.01
N GLU A 116 11.34 -3.62 -21.12
CA GLU A 116 10.50 -3.82 -22.30
C GLU A 116 11.15 -3.20 -23.55
N LYS A 117 11.61 -1.95 -23.45
CA LYS A 117 12.32 -1.27 -24.55
C LYS A 117 13.60 -2.00 -24.97
N ALA A 118 14.35 -2.55 -24.01
CA ALA A 118 15.54 -3.36 -24.31
C ALA A 118 15.18 -4.67 -25.03
N ASN A 119 14.06 -5.30 -24.66
CA ASN A 119 13.58 -6.51 -25.33
C ASN A 119 13.14 -6.23 -26.77
N VAL A 120 12.42 -5.12 -27.00
CA VAL A 120 12.03 -4.71 -28.37
C VAL A 120 13.26 -4.47 -29.25
N LYS A 121 14.29 -3.79 -28.73
CA LYS A 121 15.56 -3.59 -29.47
C LYS A 121 16.24 -4.90 -29.80
N PHE A 122 16.32 -5.82 -28.84
CA PHE A 122 16.91 -7.14 -29.06
C PHE A 122 16.17 -7.93 -30.15
N GLN A 123 14.83 -7.89 -30.15
CA GLN A 123 14.03 -8.53 -31.20
C GLN A 123 14.30 -7.92 -32.58
N GLN A 124 14.40 -6.59 -32.67
CA GLN A 124 14.73 -5.91 -33.93
C GLN A 124 16.12 -6.28 -34.45
N GLU A 125 17.13 -6.34 -33.57
CA GLU A 125 18.48 -6.76 -33.94
C GLU A 125 18.54 -8.21 -34.41
N MET A 126 17.78 -9.10 -33.77
CA MET A 126 17.67 -10.51 -34.19
C MET A 126 17.04 -10.62 -35.58
N LEU A 127 15.94 -9.92 -35.84
CA LEU A 127 15.29 -9.91 -37.16
C LEU A 127 16.22 -9.36 -38.25
N LEU A 128 16.97 -8.30 -37.95
CA LEU A 128 17.93 -7.72 -38.89
C LEU A 128 19.08 -8.70 -39.22
N ARG A 129 19.57 -9.45 -38.21
CA ARG A 129 20.57 -10.50 -38.44
C ARG A 129 20.02 -11.63 -39.31
N GLU A 130 18.82 -12.11 -39.02
CA GLU A 130 18.16 -13.14 -39.83
C GLU A 130 17.96 -12.68 -41.29
N GLN A 131 17.56 -11.42 -41.49
CA GLN A 131 17.45 -10.84 -42.83
C GLN A 131 18.80 -10.82 -43.55
N ASN A 132 19.86 -10.33 -42.88
CA ASN A 132 21.20 -10.28 -43.48
C ASN A 132 21.71 -11.69 -43.85
N GLU A 133 21.47 -12.71 -43.02
CA GLU A 133 21.82 -14.10 -43.32
C GLU A 133 21.06 -14.64 -44.55
N LEU A 134 19.77 -14.29 -44.69
CA LEU A 134 18.96 -14.64 -45.86
C LEU A 134 19.48 -13.97 -47.15
N ASP A 135 19.82 -12.69 -47.07
CA ASP A 135 20.36 -11.90 -48.18
C ASP A 135 21.73 -12.40 -48.63
N GLU A 136 22.62 -12.76 -47.69
CA GLU A 136 23.91 -13.39 -47.99
C GLU A 136 23.72 -14.73 -48.70
N MET A 137 22.83 -15.60 -48.20
CA MET A 137 22.53 -16.87 -48.86
C MET A 137 21.93 -16.69 -50.27
N ALA A 138 21.08 -15.67 -50.46
CA ALA A 138 20.53 -15.35 -51.78
C ALA A 138 21.64 -14.88 -52.75
N SER A 139 22.54 -14.03 -52.27
CA SER A 139 23.68 -13.51 -53.04
C SER A 139 24.64 -14.61 -53.48
N VAL A 140 24.99 -15.52 -52.56
CA VAL A 140 25.84 -16.69 -52.88
C VAL A 140 25.16 -17.61 -53.90
N ARG A 141 23.86 -17.89 -53.73
CA ARG A 141 23.10 -18.72 -54.68
C ARG A 141 23.02 -18.08 -56.07
N PHE A 142 22.81 -16.77 -56.14
CA PHE A 142 22.80 -16.03 -57.40
C PHE A 142 24.18 -16.10 -58.09
N ALA A 143 25.26 -15.85 -57.35
CA ALA A 143 26.62 -15.93 -57.87
C ALA A 143 26.98 -17.34 -58.36
N MET A 144 26.52 -18.40 -57.68
CA MET A 144 26.71 -19.79 -58.13
C MET A 144 25.91 -20.13 -59.39
N LYS A 145 24.73 -19.55 -59.59
CA LYS A 145 23.87 -19.81 -60.76
C LYS A 145 24.30 -19.02 -62.01
N ALA A 146 25.05 -17.93 -61.83
CA ALA A 146 25.59 -17.10 -62.91
C ALA A 146 26.92 -17.62 -63.49
N ARG A 147 27.42 -18.76 -62.99
CA ARG A 147 28.64 -19.45 -63.43
C ARG A 147 28.29 -20.72 -64.19
#